data_AF-A0A7S3T3S8-F1
#
_entry.id   AF-A0A7S3T3S8-F1
#
_cell.length_a   1.000
_cell.length_b   1.000
_cell.length_c   1.000
_cell.angle_alpha   90.00
_cell.angle_beta   90.00
_cell.angle_gamma   90.00
#
_symmetry.space_group_name_H-M   'P 1'
#
loop_
_entity.id
_entity.type
_entity.pdbx_description
1 polymer ?
#
loop_
_entity_poly.entity_id
_entity_poly.type
_entity_poly.pdbx_seq_one_letter_code
_entity_poly.pdbx_strand_id
1 'polypeptide(L)'
;SPPPPSPPPPPNPPPPPPNRCLALVGPMANFDTCPDLRSADLRGANLYRATLNNVDLSGAKLDGADLRYATLQGADCRSADFHKASLFKADFSKGGPLLGPS
;
A
#
# COMPACT_ATOMS: atom_id res chain seq x y z
N SER A 1 -22.91 4.14 -52.41
CA SER A 1 -22.71 3.05 -51.44
C SER A 1 -22.54 3.65 -50.06
N PRO A 2 -23.16 3.09 -49.01
CA PRO A 2 -22.96 3.59 -47.66
C PRO A 2 -21.50 3.35 -47.22
N PRO A 3 -20.96 4.20 -46.34
CA PRO A 3 -19.62 4.02 -45.79
C PRO A 3 -19.56 2.73 -44.96
N PRO A 4 -18.39 2.05 -44.94
CA PRO A 4 -18.20 0.87 -44.11
C PRO A 4 -18.36 1.23 -42.62
N PRO A 5 -18.83 0.29 -41.79
CA PRO A 5 -18.96 0.52 -40.35
C PRO A 5 -17.61 0.82 -39.73
N SER A 6 -17.59 1.74 -38.77
CA SER A 6 -16.40 2.07 -37.99
C SER A 6 -15.84 0.83 -37.30
N PRO A 7 -14.51 0.67 -37.24
CA PRO A 7 -13.90 -0.44 -36.52
C PRO A 7 -14.30 -0.40 -35.03
N PRO A 8 -14.40 -1.57 -34.37
CA PRO A 8 -14.68 -1.62 -32.94
C PRO A 8 -13.59 -0.86 -32.17
N PRO A 9 -13.94 -0.22 -31.04
CA PRO A 9 -12.94 0.42 -30.19
C PRO A 9 -11.89 -0.60 -29.76
N PRO A 10 -10.62 -0.17 -29.58
CA PRO A 10 -9.59 -1.07 -29.08
C PRO A 10 -10.01 -1.68 -27.73
N PRO A 11 -9.58 -2.90 -27.41
CA PRO A 11 -9.83 -3.50 -26.11
C PRO A 11 -9.31 -2.56 -25.02
N ASN A 12 -10.06 -2.42 -23.93
CA ASN A 12 -9.64 -1.65 -22.76
C ASN A 12 -8.21 -2.09 -22.37
N PRO A 13 -7.29 -1.15 -22.10
CA PRO A 13 -5.95 -1.51 -21.67
C PRO A 13 -6.03 -2.40 -20.41
N PRO A 14 -5.13 -3.38 -20.24
CA PRO A 14 -5.10 -4.21 -19.05
C PRO A 14 -5.00 -3.31 -17.80
N PRO A 15 -5.65 -3.66 -16.68
CA PRO A 15 -5.53 -2.91 -15.44
C PRO A 15 -4.04 -2.77 -15.09
N PRO A 16 -3.61 -1.62 -14.53
CA PRO A 16 -2.23 -1.45 -14.10
C PRO A 16 -1.82 -2.62 -13.19
N PRO A 17 -0.56 -3.10 -13.24
CA PRO A 17 -0.13 -4.17 -12.36
C PRO A 17 -0.40 -3.73 -10.91
N PRO A 18 -0.94 -4.63 -10.06
CA PRO A 18 -1.60 -4.23 -8.82
C PRO A 18 -0.69 -3.43 -7.87
N ASN A 19 0.63 -3.63 -7.94
CA ASN A 19 1.55 -3.12 -6.93
C ASN A 19 2.81 -2.46 -7.53
N ARG A 20 2.65 -1.38 -8.30
CA ARG A 20 3.80 -0.61 -8.85
C ARG A 20 4.73 -0.04 -7.77
N CYS A 21 4.28 -0.01 -6.53
CA CYS A 21 4.99 0.55 -5.38
C CYS A 21 5.88 -0.47 -4.65
N LEU A 22 5.86 -1.76 -5.03
CA LEU A 22 6.76 -2.77 -4.44
C LEU A 22 8.25 -2.45 -4.67
N ALA A 23 8.56 -1.70 -5.73
CA ALA A 23 9.92 -1.23 -5.99
C ALA A 23 10.46 -0.29 -4.90
N LEU A 24 9.58 0.28 -4.07
CA LEU A 24 9.97 1.16 -2.96
C LEU A 24 10.23 0.39 -1.66
N VAL A 25 9.99 -0.92 -1.61
CA VAL A 25 10.15 -1.71 -0.39
C VAL A 25 11.61 -1.70 0.08
N GLY A 26 11.81 -1.12 1.25
CA GLY A 26 13.11 -0.96 1.89
C GLY A 26 13.00 -0.18 3.21
N PRO A 27 14.11 -0.09 3.96
CA PRO A 27 14.13 0.71 5.17
C PRO A 27 13.83 2.16 4.82
N MET A 28 13.00 2.80 5.65
CA MET A 28 12.58 4.21 5.49
C MET A 28 11.80 4.47 4.18
N ALA A 29 11.24 3.43 3.56
CA ALA A 29 10.37 3.57 2.40
C ALA A 29 9.19 4.50 2.70
N ASN A 30 8.84 5.35 1.74
CA ASN A 30 7.69 6.24 1.83
C ASN A 30 6.63 5.82 0.80
N PHE A 31 5.43 5.48 1.29
CA PHE A 31 4.27 5.09 0.50
C PHE A 31 3.16 6.16 0.45
N ASP A 32 3.44 7.41 0.85
CA ASP A 32 2.47 8.52 0.78
C ASP A 32 1.91 8.75 -0.64
N THR A 33 2.72 8.50 -1.68
CA THR A 33 2.31 8.60 -3.09
C THR A 33 1.75 7.29 -3.66
N CYS A 34 1.71 6.25 -2.82
CA CYS A 34 1.44 4.87 -3.16
C CYS A 34 0.42 4.26 -2.18
N PRO A 35 -0.83 4.77 -2.17
CA PRO A 35 -1.82 4.42 -1.16
C PRO A 35 -2.42 3.02 -1.32
N ASP A 36 -2.13 2.28 -2.40
CA ASP A 36 -2.68 0.94 -2.66
C ASP A 36 -1.58 -0.14 -2.56
N LEU A 37 -1.62 -0.91 -1.48
CA LEU A 37 -0.83 -2.13 -1.26
C LEU A 37 -1.75 -3.31 -0.91
N ARG A 38 -2.99 -3.28 -1.40
CA ARG A 38 -3.96 -4.34 -1.14
C ARG A 38 -3.46 -5.67 -1.64
N SER A 39 -3.54 -6.69 -0.80
CA SER A 39 -3.07 -8.03 -1.12
C SER A 39 -1.59 -8.10 -1.56
N ALA A 40 -0.80 -7.07 -1.26
CA ALA A 40 0.62 -7.05 -1.59
C ALA A 40 1.37 -8.16 -0.83
N ASP A 41 2.35 -8.78 -1.49
CA ASP A 41 3.26 -9.72 -0.85
C ASP A 41 4.48 -8.97 -0.30
N LEU A 42 4.47 -8.76 1.01
CA LEU A 42 5.50 -8.05 1.78
C LEU A 42 6.13 -8.98 2.83
N ARG A 43 6.06 -10.30 2.62
CA ARG A 43 6.61 -11.28 3.57
C ARG A 43 8.12 -11.10 3.70
N GLY A 44 8.60 -10.98 4.94
CA GLY A 44 10.00 -10.70 5.24
C GLY A 44 10.52 -9.34 4.77
N ALA A 45 9.63 -8.43 4.36
CA ALA A 45 10.03 -7.11 3.89
C ALA A 45 10.69 -6.30 5.01
N ASN A 46 11.75 -5.56 4.67
CA ASN A 46 12.33 -4.56 5.56
C ASN A 46 11.57 -3.24 5.38
N LEU A 47 10.69 -2.92 6.33
CA LEU A 47 9.91 -1.68 6.40
C LEU A 47 10.29 -0.88 7.67
N TYR A 48 11.53 -1.03 8.14
CA TYR A 48 12.04 -0.32 9.31
C TYR A 48 11.89 1.19 9.10
N ARG A 49 11.19 1.88 10.00
CA ARG A 49 10.86 3.32 9.89
C ARG A 49 10.13 3.72 8.59
N ALA A 50 9.44 2.81 7.91
CA ALA A 50 8.67 3.15 6.73
C ALA A 50 7.44 4.02 7.06
N THR A 51 7.04 4.85 6.10
CA THR A 51 5.81 5.66 6.15
C THR A 51 4.73 4.98 5.32
N LEU A 52 3.71 4.45 6.00
CA LEU A 52 2.55 3.73 5.46
C LEU A 52 1.24 4.42 5.89
N ASN A 53 1.27 5.73 6.13
CA ASN A 53 0.10 6.49 6.58
C ASN A 53 -0.98 6.50 5.50
N ASN A 54 -2.23 6.25 5.90
CA ASN A 54 -3.40 6.18 5.01
C ASN A 54 -3.26 5.21 3.84
N VAL A 55 -2.36 4.22 3.93
CA VAL A 55 -2.18 3.17 2.91
C VAL A 55 -3.21 2.06 3.13
N ASP A 56 -3.80 1.58 2.05
CA ASP A 56 -4.63 0.39 2.04
C ASP A 56 -3.74 -0.86 1.97
N LEU A 57 -3.59 -1.52 3.12
CA LEU A 57 -2.88 -2.80 3.30
C LEU A 57 -3.88 -3.97 3.40
N SER A 58 -5.13 -3.79 2.99
CA SER A 58 -6.14 -4.83 3.19
C SER A 58 -5.76 -6.12 2.46
N GLY A 59 -5.72 -7.23 3.20
CA GLY A 59 -5.27 -8.52 2.70
C GLY A 59 -3.76 -8.65 2.43
N ALA A 60 -2.94 -7.63 2.74
CA ALA A 60 -1.49 -7.69 2.53
C ALA A 60 -0.83 -8.78 3.39
N LYS A 61 0.20 -9.43 2.85
CA LYS A 61 0.97 -10.47 3.54
C LYS A 61 2.25 -9.86 4.10
N LEU A 62 2.31 -9.66 5.41
CA LEU A 62 3.44 -9.07 6.14
C LEU A 62 4.11 -10.10 7.07
N ASP A 63 3.93 -11.40 6.83
CA ASP A 63 4.56 -12.46 7.64
C ASP A 63 6.07 -12.26 7.72
N GLY A 64 6.60 -12.14 8.94
CA GLY A 64 8.02 -11.90 9.20
C GLY A 64 8.56 -10.52 8.78
N ALA A 65 7.71 -9.57 8.38
CA ALA A 65 8.17 -8.23 7.99
C ALA A 65 8.71 -7.43 9.20
N ASP A 66 9.73 -6.59 8.96
CA ASP A 66 10.27 -5.66 9.95
C ASP A 66 9.59 -4.30 9.82
N LEU A 67 8.65 -4.00 10.71
CA LEU A 67 7.89 -2.75 10.75
C LEU A 67 8.29 -1.90 11.96
N ARG A 68 9.46 -2.16 12.56
CA ARG A 68 9.87 -1.43 13.77
C ARG A 68 9.96 0.07 13.46
N TYR A 69 9.37 0.88 14.33
CA TYR A 69 9.28 2.34 14.17
C TYR A 69 8.55 2.83 12.91
N ALA A 70 7.82 1.97 12.19
CA ALA A 70 7.02 2.38 11.03
C ALA A 70 5.78 3.18 11.48
N THR A 71 5.30 4.08 10.62
CA THR A 71 4.06 4.83 10.83
C THR A 71 2.98 4.28 9.90
N LEU A 72 1.88 3.81 10.46
CA LEU A 72 0.73 3.23 9.77
C LEU A 72 -0.54 4.00 10.14
N GLN A 73 -0.42 5.31 10.32
CA GLN A 73 -1.52 6.12 10.85
C GLN A 73 -2.66 6.16 9.84
N GLY A 74 -3.85 5.71 10.25
CA GLY A 74 -5.00 5.61 9.34
C GLY A 74 -4.87 4.55 8.24
N ALA A 75 -3.86 3.68 8.27
CA ALA A 75 -3.73 2.59 7.30
C ALA A 75 -4.86 1.56 7.45
N ASP A 76 -5.39 1.05 6.35
CA ASP A 76 -6.37 -0.03 6.37
C ASP A 76 -5.66 -1.39 6.40
N CYS A 77 -5.62 -2.02 7.57
CA CYS A 77 -4.97 -3.32 7.76
C CYS A 77 -5.97 -4.48 7.83
N ARG A 78 -7.21 -4.32 7.35
CA ARG A 78 -8.23 -5.39 7.41
C ARG A 78 -7.73 -6.64 6.68
N SER A 79 -7.76 -7.78 7.36
CA SER A 79 -7.29 -9.07 6.83
C SER A 79 -5.80 -9.12 6.46
N ALA A 80 -4.99 -8.13 6.86
CA ALA A 80 -3.54 -8.18 6.69
C ALA A 80 -2.93 -9.21 7.65
N ASP A 81 -1.94 -9.95 7.17
CA ASP A 81 -1.25 -10.99 7.94
C ASP A 81 0.06 -10.45 8.52
N PHE A 82 0.12 -10.25 9.83
CA PHE A 82 1.31 -9.80 10.56
C PHE A 82 1.99 -10.93 11.34
N HIS A 83 1.76 -12.20 10.99
CA HIS A 83 2.39 -13.31 11.71
C HIS A 83 3.92 -13.12 11.76
N LYS A 84 4.53 -13.26 12.94
CA LYS A 84 5.98 -13.03 13.17
C LYS A 84 6.52 -11.64 12.77
N ALA A 85 5.69 -10.68 12.38
CA ALA A 85 6.14 -9.34 12.04
C ALA A 85 6.67 -8.61 13.29
N SER A 86 7.73 -7.81 13.11
CA SER A 86 8.27 -7.00 14.20
C SER A 86 7.60 -5.63 14.23
N LEU A 87 6.70 -5.42 15.19
CA LEU A 87 5.90 -4.19 15.33
C LEU A 87 6.42 -3.24 16.43
N PHE A 88 7.67 -3.41 16.88
CA PHE A 88 8.20 -2.63 18.00
C PHE A 88 8.18 -1.12 17.68
N LYS A 89 7.46 -0.34 18.49
CA LYS A 89 7.23 1.10 18.29
C LYS A 89 6.57 1.47 16.94
N ALA A 90 5.90 0.53 16.27
CA ALA A 90 5.05 0.86 15.13
C ALA A 90 3.83 1.66 15.60
N ASP A 91 3.44 2.68 14.84
CA ASP A 91 2.32 3.56 15.18
C ASP A 91 1.11 3.26 14.29
N PHE A 92 0.08 2.65 14.89
CA PHE A 92 -1.21 2.34 14.24
C PHE A 92 -2.33 3.30 14.68
N SER A 93 -1.99 4.46 15.25
CA SER A 93 -3.00 5.42 15.68
C SER A 93 -3.90 5.82 14.51
N LYS A 94 -5.18 6.07 14.78
CA LYS A 94 -6.04 6.69 13.77
C LYS A 94 -5.42 8.04 13.45
N GLY A 95 -5.09 8.28 12.19
CA GLY A 95 -4.57 9.57 11.75
C GLY A 95 -5.46 10.67 12.31
N GLY A 96 -4.93 11.46 13.23
CA GLY A 96 -5.67 12.58 13.78
C GLY A 96 -6.03 13.53 12.64
N PRO A 97 -7.15 14.25 12.71
CA PRO A 97 -7.35 15.36 11.78
C PRO A 97 -6.12 16.26 11.90
N LEU A 98 -5.53 16.63 10.76
CA LEU A 98 -4.51 17.69 10.66
C LEU A 98 -5.14 19.02 11.08
N LEU A 99 -5.51 19.15 12.35
CA LEU A 99 -5.86 20.42 12.96
C LEU A 99 -4.54 21.07 13.33
N GLY A 100 -4.01 21.83 12.37
CA GLY A 100 -3.05 22.88 12.67
C GLY A 100 -3.63 23.81 13.75
N PRO A 101 -2.77 24.44 14.58
CA PRO A 101 -3.24 25.33 15.62
C PRO A 101 -4.06 26.47 14.99
N SER A 102 -5.26 26.67 15.52
CA SER A 102 -6.14 27.83 15.24
C SER A 102 -5.45 29.16 15.50
#